data_AF-A0AAV6UKM7-F1
#
_entry.id   AF-A0AAV6UKM7-F1
#
_cell.length_a   1.000
_cell.length_b   1.000
_cell.length_c   1.000
_cell.angle_alpha   90.00
_cell.angle_beta   90.00
_cell.angle_gamma   90.00
#
_symmetry.space_group_name_H-M   'P 1'
#
loop_
_entity.id
_entity.type
_entity.pdbx_description
1 polymer ?
#
loop_
_entity_poly.entity_id
_entity_poly.type
_entity_poly.pdbx_seq_one_letter_code
_entity_poly.pdbx_strand_id
1 'polypeptide(L)'
;MIGDLTLDDNNDKALDQIVFGIKECALACIPRGHVKNAKPFCNDNLQLLKEDRDRVRLAAEISGQLQDCVTLRQKNAALRKAILQAKQTSYQTFLEDLDYRKDGPKAFKFVSALNGKRIQASYQFNRIAHLVTRLIELMTYHSDEAI
;
A
#
# COMPACT_ATOMS: atom_id res chain seq x y z
N MET A 1 14.00 -28.57 -1.15
CA MET A 1 14.66 -29.46 -2.12
C MET A 1 13.75 -29.53 -3.33
N ILE A 2 14.22 -29.04 -4.48
CA ILE A 2 13.49 -29.19 -5.74
C ILE A 2 13.82 -30.61 -6.21
N GLY A 3 12.84 -31.51 -6.16
CA GLY A 3 13.02 -32.88 -6.67
C GLY A 3 13.18 -32.85 -8.19
N ASP A 4 14.01 -33.74 -8.74
CA ASP A 4 14.23 -33.85 -10.18
C ASP A 4 12.89 -34.05 -10.91
N LEU A 5 12.62 -33.18 -11.88
CA LEU A 5 11.39 -33.19 -12.67
C LEU A 5 11.53 -34.26 -13.76
N THR A 6 11.23 -35.52 -13.42
CA THR A 6 11.17 -36.61 -14.40
C THR A 6 9.87 -36.49 -15.21
N LEU A 7 9.99 -36.10 -16.48
CA LEU A 7 8.85 -35.93 -17.39
C LEU A 7 8.32 -37.30 -17.83
N ASP A 8 7.00 -37.50 -17.69
CA ASP A 8 6.28 -38.69 -18.18
C ASP A 8 6.19 -38.66 -19.72
N ASP A 9 6.22 -39.82 -20.38
CA ASP A 9 6.11 -39.93 -21.85
C ASP A 9 4.71 -39.54 -22.37
N ASN A 10 3.70 -39.50 -21.49
CA ASN A 10 2.38 -39.00 -21.83
C ASN A 10 2.35 -37.47 -21.74
N ASN A 11 2.14 -36.80 -22.88
CA ASN A 11 2.07 -35.34 -23.01
C ASN A 11 1.13 -34.68 -22.00
N ASP A 12 -0.02 -35.27 -21.69
CA ASP A 12 -0.98 -34.68 -20.74
C ASP A 12 -0.41 -34.69 -19.31
N LYS A 13 0.25 -35.79 -18.93
CA LYS A 13 0.89 -35.92 -17.61
C LYS A 13 2.14 -35.04 -17.49
N ALA A 14 2.91 -34.92 -18.57
CA ALA A 14 4.07 -34.03 -18.63
C ALA A 14 3.65 -32.57 -18.43
N LEU A 15 2.54 -32.15 -19.06
CA LEU A 15 1.97 -30.81 -18.87
C LEU A 15 1.52 -30.58 -17.43
N ASP A 16 0.82 -31.54 -16.81
CA ASP A 16 0.40 -31.43 -15.41
C ASP A 16 1.59 -31.31 -14.45
N GLN A 17 2.67 -32.07 -14.69
CA GLN A 17 3.91 -32.00 -13.90
C GLN A 17 4.61 -30.65 -14.03
N ILE A 18 4.68 -30.09 -15.24
CA ILE A 18 5.26 -28.76 -15.47
C ILE A 18 4.42 -27.69 -14.75
N VAL A 19 3.09 -27.74 -14.87
CA VAL A 19 2.19 -26.80 -14.19
C VAL A 19 2.34 -26.91 -12.67
N PHE A 20 2.42 -28.13 -12.14
CA PHE A 20 2.67 -28.36 -10.72
C PHE A 20 4.01 -27.78 -10.27
N GLY A 21 5.10 -28.04 -11.00
CA GLY A 21 6.42 -27.50 -10.70
C GLY A 21 6.48 -25.97 -10.73
N ILE A 22 5.86 -25.34 -11.73
CA ILE A 22 5.75 -23.87 -11.82
C ILE A 22 4.98 -23.32 -10.63
N LYS A 23 3.87 -23.97 -10.26
CA LYS A 23 3.05 -23.57 -9.12
C LYS A 23 3.85 -23.63 -7.82
N GLU A 24 4.51 -24.74 -7.53
CA GLU A 24 5.32 -24.89 -6.31
C GLU A 24 6.46 -23.85 -6.25
N CYS A 25 7.17 -23.64 -7.36
CA CYS A 25 8.20 -22.60 -7.46
C CYS A 25 7.62 -21.20 -7.22
N ALA A 26 6.46 -20.88 -7.81
CA ALA A 26 5.80 -19.59 -7.60
C ALA A 26 5.37 -19.39 -6.15
N LEU A 27 4.87 -20.45 -5.49
CA LEU A 27 4.49 -20.42 -4.08
C LEU A 27 5.69 -20.20 -3.15
N ALA A 28 6.84 -20.79 -3.47
CA ALA A 28 8.06 -20.63 -2.69
C ALA A 28 8.74 -19.27 -2.90
N CYS A 29 8.78 -18.77 -4.14
CA CYS A 29 9.56 -17.58 -4.50
C CYS A 29 8.80 -16.26 -4.36
N ILE A 30 7.46 -16.26 -4.45
CA ILE A 30 6.68 -15.01 -4.37
C ILE A 30 6.26 -14.77 -2.91
N PRO A 31 6.84 -13.77 -2.21
CA PRO A 31 6.48 -13.48 -0.84
C PRO A 31 5.01 -13.03 -0.77
N ARG A 32 4.18 -13.86 -0.15
CA ARG A 32 2.73 -13.62 -0.03
C ARG A 32 2.45 -12.49 0.95
N GLY A 33 2.32 -11.27 0.42
CA GLY A 33 1.86 -10.12 1.21
C GLY A 33 2.98 -9.27 1.82
N HIS A 34 4.18 -9.25 1.22
CA HIS A 34 5.21 -8.31 1.66
C HIS A 34 4.73 -6.87 1.49
N VAL A 35 4.60 -6.16 2.62
CA VAL A 35 4.18 -4.77 2.64
C VAL A 35 5.44 -3.90 2.70
N LYS A 36 5.76 -3.20 1.60
CA LYS A 36 6.95 -2.32 1.54
C LYS A 36 6.97 -1.23 2.61
N ASN A 37 5.80 -0.67 2.94
CA ASN A 37 5.65 0.42 3.90
C ASN A 37 4.58 0.09 4.94
N ALA A 38 4.93 0.19 6.23
CA ALA A 38 3.96 0.07 7.31
C ALA A 38 2.87 1.13 7.16
N LYS A 39 1.61 0.71 7.35
CA LYS A 39 0.47 1.64 7.34
C LYS A 39 0.42 2.37 8.69
N PRO A 40 -0.06 3.62 8.74
CA PRO A 40 -0.13 4.39 9.98
C PRO A 40 -1.04 3.78 11.06
N PHE A 41 -1.99 2.92 10.66
CA PHE A 41 -2.86 2.17 11.56
C PHE A 41 -2.38 0.73 11.82
N CYS A 42 -1.14 0.40 11.46
CA CYS A 42 -0.57 -0.91 11.72
C CYS A 42 -0.18 -0.99 13.20
N ASN A 43 -0.75 -1.95 13.91
CA ASN A 43 -0.42 -2.26 15.29
C ASN A 43 -0.15 -3.77 15.43
N ASP A 44 0.46 -4.17 16.54
CA ASP A 44 0.88 -5.57 16.77
C ASP A 44 -0.32 -6.52 16.73
N ASN A 45 -1.47 -6.11 17.29
CA ASN A 45 -2.71 -6.89 17.24
C ASN A 45 -3.16 -7.19 15.80
N LEU A 46 -3.06 -6.21 14.91
CA LEU A 46 -3.39 -6.38 13.49
C LEU A 46 -2.43 -7.32 12.79
N GLN A 47 -1.16 -7.31 13.20
CA GLN A 47 -0.14 -8.20 12.65
C GLN A 47 -0.40 -9.64 13.10
N LEU A 48 -0.67 -9.87 14.37
CA LEU A 48 -1.07 -11.18 14.89
C LEU A 48 -2.31 -11.73 14.17
N LEU A 49 -3.33 -10.89 13.93
CA LEU A 49 -4.52 -11.30 13.18
C LEU A 49 -4.23 -11.64 11.70
N LYS A 50 -3.23 -10.99 11.09
CA LYS A 50 -2.80 -11.33 9.72
C LYS A 50 -2.10 -12.68 9.70
N GLU A 51 -1.15 -12.90 10.62
CA GLU A 51 -0.40 -14.15 10.74
C GLU A 51 -1.32 -15.34 11.02
N ASP A 52 -2.29 -15.17 11.93
CA ASP A 52 -3.30 -16.19 12.24
C ASP A 52 -4.16 -16.52 11.01
N ARG A 53 -4.62 -15.48 10.28
CA ARG A 53 -5.37 -15.67 9.03
C ARG A 53 -4.53 -16.36 7.96
N ASP A 54 -3.25 -16.04 7.82
CA ASP A 54 -2.35 -16.66 6.84
C ASP A 54 -2.07 -18.14 7.17
N ARG A 55 -1.95 -18.48 8.46
CA ARG A 55 -1.86 -19.88 8.92
C ARG A 55 -3.12 -20.67 8.58
N VAL A 56 -4.30 -20.13 8.88
CA VAL A 56 -5.60 -20.76 8.57
C VAL A 56 -5.79 -20.88 7.05
N ARG A 57 -5.32 -19.89 6.29
CA ARG A 57 -5.37 -19.95 4.82
C ARG A 57 -4.52 -21.09 4.28
N LEU A 58 -3.31 -21.27 4.79
CA LEU A 58 -2.44 -22.37 4.38
C LEU A 58 -3.11 -23.72 4.67
N ALA A 59 -3.70 -23.88 5.86
CA ALA A 59 -4.43 -25.09 6.23
C ALA A 59 -5.61 -25.37 5.28
N ALA A 60 -6.40 -24.35 4.94
CA ALA A 60 -7.53 -24.48 4.01
C ALA A 60 -7.09 -24.80 2.56
N GLU A 61 -5.97 -24.23 2.10
CA GLU A 61 -5.40 -24.53 0.78
C GLU A 61 -4.87 -25.98 0.68
N ILE A 62 -4.35 -26.52 1.79
CA ILE A 62 -3.84 -27.90 1.85
C ILE A 62 -4.98 -28.91 1.98
N SER A 63 -5.94 -28.68 2.88
CA SER A 63 -6.98 -29.68 3.18
C SER A 63 -8.13 -29.68 2.17
N GLY A 64 -8.47 -28.51 1.61
CA GLY A 64 -9.65 -28.31 0.77
C GLY A 64 -11.00 -28.52 1.49
N GLN A 65 -11.00 -28.73 2.81
CA GLN A 65 -12.21 -29.06 3.56
C GLN A 65 -13.12 -27.84 3.74
N LEU A 66 -14.44 -28.09 3.76
CA LEU A 66 -15.43 -27.04 3.97
C LEU A 66 -15.26 -26.34 5.32
N GLN A 67 -14.91 -27.10 6.37
CA GLN A 67 -14.69 -26.52 7.71
C GLN A 67 -13.52 -25.53 7.74
N ASP A 68 -12.42 -25.85 7.06
CA ASP A 68 -11.27 -24.96 7.00
C ASP A 68 -11.58 -23.71 6.16
N CYS A 69 -12.36 -23.87 5.09
CA CYS A 69 -12.88 -22.75 4.31
C CYS A 69 -13.77 -21.82 5.16
N VAL A 70 -14.63 -22.37 6.03
CA VAL A 70 -15.47 -21.59 6.94
C VAL A 70 -14.61 -20.84 7.96
N THR A 71 -13.63 -21.51 8.56
CA THR A 71 -12.69 -20.90 9.50
C THR A 71 -11.92 -19.76 8.84
N LEU A 72 -11.46 -19.95 7.60
CA LEU A 72 -10.81 -18.90 6.83
C LEU A 72 -11.73 -17.69 6.60
N ARG A 73 -13.02 -17.90 6.27
CA ARG A 73 -13.99 -16.81 6.12
C ARG A 73 -14.18 -16.03 7.42
N GLN A 74 -14.26 -16.72 8.56
CA GLN A 74 -14.37 -16.10 9.87
C GLN A 74 -13.15 -15.24 10.20
N LYS A 75 -11.93 -15.78 10.03
CA LYS A 75 -10.69 -15.04 10.26
C LYS A 75 -10.54 -13.83 9.33
N ASN A 76 -10.94 -13.96 8.07
CA ASN A 76 -11.00 -12.84 7.13
C ASN A 76 -11.97 -11.74 7.60
N ALA A 77 -13.16 -12.09 8.08
CA ALA A 77 -14.13 -11.13 8.60
C ALA A 77 -13.60 -10.41 9.86
N ALA A 78 -12.99 -11.15 10.78
CA ALA A 78 -12.36 -10.60 11.98
C ALA A 78 -11.24 -9.60 11.64
N LEU A 79 -10.34 -9.97 10.72
CA LEU A 79 -9.26 -9.09 10.26
C LEU A 79 -9.80 -7.82 9.58
N ARG A 80 -10.83 -7.94 8.75
CA ARG A 80 -11.48 -6.77 8.11
C ARG A 80 -12.06 -5.81 9.14
N LYS A 81 -12.75 -6.35 10.16
CA LYS A 81 -13.28 -5.56 11.27
C LYS A 81 -12.17 -4.84 12.02
N ALA A 82 -11.10 -5.54 12.38
CA ALA A 82 -9.96 -4.95 13.09
C ALA A 82 -9.26 -3.86 12.26
N ILE A 83 -9.11 -4.03 10.94
CA ILE A 83 -8.58 -2.99 10.04
C ILE A 83 -9.46 -1.74 10.08
N LEU A 84 -10.79 -1.90 10.01
CA LEU A 84 -11.71 -0.76 10.05
C LEU A 84 -11.61 -0.01 11.38
N GLN A 85 -11.59 -0.73 12.49
CA GLN A 85 -11.44 -0.14 13.82
C GLN A 85 -10.09 0.58 13.96
N ALA A 86 -8.98 -0.06 13.57
CA ALA A 86 -7.66 0.57 13.66
C ALA A 86 -7.55 1.85 12.82
N LYS A 87 -8.16 1.88 11.63
CA LYS A 87 -8.26 3.10 10.83
C LYS A 87 -9.06 4.19 11.53
N GLN A 88 -10.21 3.85 12.11
CA GLN A 88 -11.04 4.80 12.85
C GLN A 88 -10.31 5.35 14.06
N THR A 89 -9.64 4.50 14.84
CA THR A 89 -8.84 4.93 15.99
C THR A 89 -7.69 5.83 15.56
N SER A 90 -6.91 5.43 14.56
CA SER A 90 -5.80 6.25 14.05
C SER A 90 -6.28 7.62 13.52
N TYR A 91 -7.45 7.65 12.89
CA TYR A 91 -8.07 8.89 12.45
C TYR A 91 -8.52 9.77 13.62
N GLN A 92 -9.15 9.17 14.63
CA GLN A 92 -9.62 9.88 15.82
C GLN A 92 -8.45 10.49 16.60
N THR A 93 -7.38 9.71 16.83
CA THR A 93 -6.15 10.20 17.46
C THR A 93 -5.52 11.33 16.64
N PHE A 94 -5.49 11.20 15.30
CA PHE A 94 -5.01 12.28 14.44
C PHE A 94 -5.81 13.58 14.62
N LEU A 95 -7.14 13.51 14.79
CA LEU A 95 -7.96 14.69 15.03
C LEU A 95 -7.76 15.28 16.43
N GLU A 96 -7.57 14.43 17.44
CA GLU A 96 -7.30 14.85 18.83
C GLU A 96 -5.96 15.55 18.96
N ASP A 97 -4.94 15.07 18.25
CA ASP A 97 -3.59 15.63 18.26
C ASP A 97 -3.45 16.88 17.37
N LEU A 98 -4.42 17.18 16.51
CA LEU A 98 -4.33 18.25 15.53
C LEU A 98 -4.55 19.63 16.18
N ASP A 99 -3.47 20.35 16.47
CA ASP A 99 -3.53 21.75 16.90
C ASP A 99 -3.51 22.69 15.69
N TYR A 100 -4.63 23.34 15.38
CA TYR A 100 -4.76 24.27 14.26
C TYR A 100 -3.78 25.45 14.29
N ARG A 101 -3.27 25.83 15.48
CA ARG A 101 -2.32 26.94 15.63
C ARG A 101 -0.91 26.55 15.19
N LYS A 102 -0.53 25.29 15.40
CA LYS A 102 0.79 24.75 15.06
C LYS A 102 0.80 24.01 13.73
N ASP A 103 -0.27 23.27 13.45
CA ASP A 103 -0.42 22.36 12.30
C ASP A 103 -1.38 22.91 11.23
N GLY A 104 -1.61 24.23 11.21
CA GLY A 104 -2.50 24.90 10.24
C GLY A 104 -2.33 24.42 8.77
N PRO A 105 -1.11 24.29 8.23
CA PRO A 105 -0.90 23.76 6.87
C PRO A 105 -1.37 22.30 6.70
N LYS A 106 -1.16 21.44 7.71
CA LYS A 106 -1.62 20.04 7.68
C LYS A 106 -3.15 19.98 7.75
N ALA A 107 -3.76 20.75 8.65
CA ALA A 107 -5.21 20.85 8.78
C ALA A 107 -5.85 21.35 7.47
N PHE A 108 -5.29 22.39 6.86
CA PHE A 108 -5.76 22.91 5.58
C PHE A 108 -5.65 21.87 4.46
N LYS A 109 -4.53 21.15 4.36
CA LYS A 109 -4.34 20.08 3.37
C LYS A 109 -5.34 18.94 3.59
N PHE A 110 -5.55 18.56 4.84
CA PHE A 110 -6.49 17.52 5.22
C PHE A 110 -7.95 17.90 4.86
N VAL A 111 -8.42 19.08 5.26
CA VAL A 111 -9.76 19.59 4.91
C VAL A 111 -9.92 19.76 3.40
N SER A 112 -8.88 20.22 2.70
CA SER A 112 -8.91 20.33 1.23
C SER A 112 -9.03 18.97 0.55
N ALA A 113 -8.33 17.96 1.07
CA ALA A 113 -8.46 16.58 0.59
C ALA A 113 -9.86 15.99 0.84
N LEU A 114 -10.48 16.26 1.99
CA LEU A 114 -11.87 15.87 2.28
C LEU A 114 -12.86 16.53 1.32
N ASN A 115 -12.65 17.80 0.99
CA ASN A 115 -13.49 18.55 0.05
C ASN A 115 -13.25 18.21 -1.43
N GLY A 116 -12.46 17.17 -1.74
CA GLY A 116 -12.13 16.79 -3.11
C GLY A 116 -11.26 17.81 -3.86
N LYS A 117 -10.84 18.88 -3.19
CA LYS A 117 -9.89 19.87 -3.71
C LYS A 117 -8.49 19.30 -3.53
N ARG A 118 -8.12 18.35 -4.39
CA ARG A 118 -6.78 17.77 -4.42
C ARG A 118 -5.80 18.91 -4.69
N ILE A 119 -5.11 19.40 -3.66
CA ILE A 119 -4.07 20.41 -3.80
C ILE A 119 -2.97 19.78 -4.65
N GLN A 120 -2.96 20.08 -5.95
CA GLN A 120 -1.84 19.73 -6.80
C GLN A 120 -0.63 20.46 -6.24
N ALA A 121 0.38 19.71 -5.80
CA ALA A 121 1.60 20.23 -5.20
C ALA A 121 2.47 21.06 -6.17
N SER A 122 1.97 21.41 -7.36
CA SER A 122 2.70 22.11 -8.42
C SER A 122 2.59 23.63 -8.39
N TYR A 123 1.85 24.24 -7.44
CA TYR A 123 1.44 25.65 -7.56
C TYR A 123 2.15 26.67 -6.65
N GLN A 124 3.24 26.30 -5.96
CA GLN A 124 4.01 27.25 -5.14
C GLN A 124 5.44 27.49 -5.65
N PHE A 125 6.11 26.46 -6.20
CA PHE A 125 7.45 26.62 -6.75
C PHE A 125 7.49 27.48 -8.03
N ASN A 126 6.45 27.38 -8.87
CA ASN A 126 6.38 28.11 -10.14
C ASN A 126 6.10 29.62 -9.99
N ARG A 127 5.42 30.07 -8.92
CA ARG A 127 5.16 31.52 -8.75
C ARG A 127 6.42 32.28 -8.34
N ILE A 128 7.23 31.72 -7.44
CA ILE A 128 8.50 32.36 -7.04
C ILE A 128 9.49 32.30 -8.21
N ALA A 129 9.61 31.15 -8.88
CA ALA A 129 10.48 31.05 -10.06
C ALA A 129 10.07 32.03 -11.17
N HIS A 130 8.77 32.13 -11.51
CA HIS A 130 8.31 33.07 -12.53
C HIS A 130 8.49 34.53 -12.13
N LEU A 131 8.28 34.88 -10.85
CA LEU A 131 8.53 36.24 -10.36
C LEU A 131 10.02 36.57 -10.40
N VAL A 132 10.90 35.64 -10.04
CA VAL A 132 12.36 35.83 -10.12
C VAL A 132 12.82 35.98 -11.57
N THR A 133 12.36 35.13 -12.49
CA THR A 133 12.67 35.24 -13.92
C THR A 133 12.21 36.59 -14.48
N ARG A 134 10.99 37.02 -14.14
CA ARG A 134 10.43 38.30 -14.59
C ARG A 134 11.16 39.51 -14.01
N LEU A 135 11.69 39.38 -12.79
CA LEU A 135 12.51 40.43 -12.17
C LEU A 135 13.89 40.52 -12.83
N ILE A 136 14.50 39.38 -13.17
CA ILE A 136 15.77 39.33 -13.91
C ILE A 136 15.59 39.94 -15.31
N GLU A 137 14.54 39.58 -16.04
CA GLU A 137 14.23 40.13 -17.37
C GLU A 137 14.06 41.66 -17.35
N LEU A 138 13.39 42.20 -16.33
CA LEU A 138 13.23 43.65 -16.13
C LEU A 138 14.55 44.35 -15.80
N MET A 139 15.43 43.69 -15.04
CA MET A 139 16.75 44.25 -14.70
C MET A 139 17.71 44.22 -15.89
N THR A 140 17.63 43.20 -16.76
CA THR A 140 18.45 43.13 -17.98
C THR A 140 18.00 44.16 -19.03
N TYR A 141 16.69 44.41 -19.16
CA TYR A 141 16.16 45.39 -20.13
C TYR A 141 16.63 46.82 -19.86
N HIS A 142 16.78 47.21 -18.60
CA HIS A 142 17.26 48.55 -18.23
C HIS A 142 18.79 48.72 -18.29
N SER A 143 19.53 47.63 -18.51
CA SER A 143 20.99 47.66 -18.64
C SER A 143 21.45 47.89 -20.09
N ASP A 144 20.60 47.57 -21.08
CA ASP A 144 20.90 47.69 -22.51
C ASP A 144 20.48 49.04 -23.13
N GLU A 145 19.69 49.86 -22.43
CA GLU A 145 19.32 51.23 -22.86
C GLU A 145 20.31 52.32 -22.35
N ALA A 146 21.39 51.94 -21.66
CA ALA A 146 22.34 52.85 -21.02
C ALA A 146 23.74 52.89 -21.68
N ILE A 147 23.84 52.58 -22.99
CA ILE A 147 25.05 52.77 -23.82
C ILE A 147 24.75 53.72 -24.97
#